data_AF-A0A7G1HWV9-F1
#
_entry.id   AF-A0A7G1HWV9-F1
#
_cell.length_a   1.000
_cell.length_b   1.000
_cell.length_c   1.000
_cell.angle_alpha   90.00
_cell.angle_beta   90.00
_cell.angle_gamma   90.00
#
_symmetry.space_group_name_H-M   'P 1'
#
loop_
_entity.id
_entity.type
_entity.pdbx_description
1 polymer ?
#
loop_
_entity_poly.entity_id
_entity_poly.type
_entity_poly.pdbx_seq_one_letter_code
_entity_poly.pdbx_strand_id
1 'polypeptide(L)' 'MGFLEEEILFYKKAILEYYFDNVKLYGIKESVSEIKAFIGLSNNQVEMLFVHPNYYRQSLGTQLMHFALNRMH' A
#
# COMPACT_ATOMS: atom_id res chain seq x y z
N MET A 1 -8.07 -25.37 -2.48
CA MET A 1 -9.02 -24.24 -2.56
C MET A 1 -8.17 -23.00 -2.81
N GLY A 2 -7.81 -22.78 -4.07
CA GLY A 2 -7.03 -21.62 -4.50
C GLY A 2 -7.99 -20.62 -5.13
N PHE A 3 -7.75 -19.33 -4.91
CA PHE A 3 -8.52 -18.25 -5.51
C PHE A 3 -8.64 -18.47 -7.02
N LEU A 4 -9.86 -18.49 -7.54
CA LEU A 4 -10.07 -18.54 -8.99
C LEU A 4 -9.52 -17.23 -9.59
N GLU A 5 -8.86 -17.30 -10.73
CA GLU A 5 -8.26 -16.13 -11.40
C GLU A 5 -9.27 -14.97 -11.59
N GLU A 6 -10.56 -15.31 -11.73
CA GLU A 6 -11.67 -14.36 -11.79
C GLU A 6 -11.83 -13.50 -10.52
N GLU A 7 -11.59 -14.08 -9.34
CA GLU A 7 -11.65 -13.36 -8.06
C GLU A 7 -10.49 -12.35 -7.96
N ILE A 8 -9.29 -12.75 -8.37
CA ILE A 8 -8.11 -11.86 -8.41
C ILE A 8 -8.39 -10.68 -9.35
N LEU A 9 -8.96 -10.93 -10.53
CA LEU A 9 -9.28 -9.88 -11.49
C LEU A 9 -10.36 -8.93 -10.97
N PHE A 10 -11.40 -9.47 -10.31
CA PHE A 10 -12.44 -8.69 -9.65
C PHE A 10 -11.86 -7.77 -8.57
N TYR A 11 -11.05 -8.31 -7.65
CA TYR A 11 -10.41 -7.50 -6.60
C TYR A 11 -9.45 -6.47 -7.18
N LYS A 12 -8.66 -6.84 -8.19
CA LYS A 12 -7.73 -5.92 -8.85
C LYS A 12 -8.47 -4.72 -9.47
N LYS A 13 -9.61 -4.98 -10.11
CA LYS A 13 -10.45 -3.93 -10.71
C LYS A 13 -11.15 -3.08 -9.65
N ALA A 14 -11.72 -3.69 -8.62
CA ALA A 14 -12.38 -2.99 -7.53
C ALA A 14 -11.40 -2.11 -6.71
N ILE A 15 -10.18 -2.58 -6.48
CA ILE A 15 -9.11 -1.79 -5.85
C ILE A 15 -8.75 -0.58 -6.71
N LEU A 16 -8.64 -0.78 -8.03
CA LEU A 16 -8.35 0.29 -8.98
C LEU A 16 -9.47 1.33 -9.08
N GLU A 17 -10.73 0.90 -9.12
CA GLU A 17 -11.89 1.78 -9.32
C GLU A 17 -12.38 2.47 -8.03
N TYR A 18 -12.27 1.84 -6.85
CA TYR A 18 -12.91 2.35 -5.64
C TYR A 18 -11.95 2.67 -4.50
N TYR A 19 -10.83 1.93 -4.38
CA TYR A 19 -9.91 2.13 -3.26
C TYR A 19 -8.96 3.30 -3.50
N PHE A 20 -8.44 3.50 -4.71
CA PHE A 20 -7.45 4.57 -4.93
C PHE A 20 -8.04 5.98 -4.91
N ASP A 21 -9.28 6.17 -5.34
CA ASP A 21 -9.89 7.51 -5.38
C ASP A 21 -10.09 8.12 -3.99
N ASN A 22 -10.22 7.29 -2.95
CA ASN A 22 -10.47 7.73 -1.58
C ASN A 22 -9.24 7.66 -0.67
N VAL A 23 -8.08 7.19 -1.17
CA VAL A 23 -6.86 7.06 -0.38
C VAL A 23 -5.68 7.77 -1.04
N LYS A 24 -4.90 8.49 -0.24
CA LYS A 24 -3.61 9.04 -0.68
C LYS A 24 -2.53 7.97 -0.52
N LEU A 25 -1.93 7.57 -1.64
CA LEU A 25 -0.83 6.60 -1.65
C LEU A 25 0.52 7.28 -1.51
N TYR A 26 1.37 6.69 -0.67
CA TYR A 26 2.77 7.04 -0.53
C TYR A 26 3.61 5.77 -0.59
N GLY A 27 4.84 5.86 -1.08
CA GLY A 27 5.68 4.68 -1.21
C GLY A 27 7.17 4.97 -1.24
N ILE A 28 7.93 3.95 -0.84
CA ILE A 28 9.38 3.90 -0.92
C ILE A 28 9.72 3.09 -2.18
N LYS A 29 10.43 3.73 -3.11
CA LYS A 29 10.83 3.12 -4.38
C LYS A 29 12.33 3.23 -4.56
N GLU A 30 12.97 2.19 -5.11
CA GLU A 30 14.38 2.25 -5.54
C GLU A 30 14.49 2.96 -6.89
N SER A 31 13.54 2.67 -7.78
CA SER A 31 13.49 3.16 -9.15
C SER A 31 12.03 3.34 -9.57
N VAL A 32 11.80 3.86 -10.78
CA VAL A 32 10.43 4.05 -11.30
C VAL A 32 9.64 2.74 -11.37
N SER A 33 10.32 1.61 -11.58
CA SER A 33 9.67 0.30 -11.73
C SER A 33 9.64 -0.53 -10.44
N GLU A 34 10.31 -0.11 -9.35
CA GLU A 34 10.50 -0.95 -8.17
C GLU A 34 10.02 -0.26 -6.89
N ILE A 35 8.84 -0.66 -6.43
CA ILE A 35 8.24 -0.23 -5.17
C ILE A 35 8.64 -1.22 -4.08
N LYS A 36 9.43 -0.77 -3.10
CA LYS A 36 9.85 -1.59 -1.95
C LYS A 36 8.74 -1.70 -0.90
N ALA A 37 7.99 -0.63 -0.71
CA ALA A 37 6.89 -0.56 0.25
C ALA A 37 5.94 0.60 -0.10
N PHE A 38 4.67 0.49 0.30
CA PHE A 38 3.70 1.57 0.17
C PHE A 38 2.70 1.59 1.32
N ILE A 39 2.09 2.76 1.52
CA ILE A 39 1.05 3.03 2.51
C ILE A 39 -0.08 3.83 1.86
N GLY A 40 -1.33 3.48 2.19
CA GLY A 40 -2.53 4.19 1.79
C GLY A 40 -3.19 4.85 3.00
N LEU A 41 -3.45 6.15 2.90
CA LEU A 41 -4.06 6.96 3.98
C LEU A 41 -5.40 7.53 3.53
N SER A 42 -6.44 7.41 4.34
CA SER A 42 -7.77 8.04 4.15
C SER A 42 -8.15 8.74 5.47
N ASN A 43 -8.80 9.91 5.45
CA ASN A 43 -9.45 10.53 6.63
C ASN A 43 -8.80 10.28 8.01
N ASN A 44 -7.48 10.46 8.13
CA ASN A 44 -6.73 10.20 9.36
C ASN A 44 -6.70 8.73 9.83
N GLN A 45 -6.72 7.79 8.89
CA GLN A 45 -6.58 6.35 9.07
C GLN A 45 -5.58 5.74 8.07
N VAL A 46 -4.92 4.67 8.51
CA VAL A 46 -4.07 3.83 7.65
C VAL A 46 -4.94 2.71 7.08
N GLU A 47 -5.27 2.80 5.80
CA GLU A 47 -6.08 1.81 5.09
C GLU A 47 -5.26 0.60 4.69
N MET A 48 -4.01 0.84 4.27
CA MET A 48 -3.14 -0.18 3.69
C MET A 48 -1.69 0.11 4.05
N LEU A 49 -0.95 -0.92 4.43
CA LEU A 49 0.51 -0.88 4.58
C LEU A 49 1.07 -2.18 4.04
N PHE A 50 1.89 -2.07 2.99
CA PHE A 50 2.51 -3.22 2.35
C PHE A 50 4.01 -2.98 2.21
N VAL A 51 4.79 -4.00 2.57
CA VAL A 51 6.24 -4.05 2.32
C VAL A 51 6.47 -5.26 1.42
N HIS A 52 7.35 -5.13 0.44
CA HIS A 52 7.71 -6.25 -0.42
C HIS A 52 8.58 -7.24 0.40
N PRO A 53 8.32 -8.56 0.37
CA PRO A 53 8.96 -9.54 1.25
C PRO A 53 10.50 -9.51 1.27
N ASN A 54 11.12 -9.25 0.12
CA ASN A 54 12.58 -9.12 -0.01
C ASN A 54 13.19 -7.99 0.83
N TYR A 55 12.36 -7.02 1.26
CA TYR A 55 12.78 -5.87 2.06
C TYR A 55 12.25 -5.91 3.50
N TYR A 56 11.77 -7.08 3.94
CA TYR A 56 11.40 -7.26 5.35
C TYR A 56 12.60 -7.10 6.27
N ARG A 57 12.32 -6.68 7.51
CA ARG A 57 13.33 -6.40 8.55
C ARG A 57 14.31 -5.27 8.20
N GLN A 58 14.00 -4.44 7.20
CA GLN A 58 14.74 -3.22 6.85
C GLN A 58 14.03 -1.94 7.33
N SER A 59 13.20 -2.03 8.37
CA SER A 59 12.42 -0.93 8.97
C SER A 59 11.51 -0.11 8.04
N LEU A 60 11.30 -0.54 6.79
CA LEU A 60 10.49 0.20 5.81
C LEU A 60 9.04 0.44 6.27
N GLY A 61 8.41 -0.56 6.89
CA GLY A 61 7.06 -0.41 7.43
C GLY A 61 7.00 0.62 8.57
N THR A 62 8.01 0.61 9.45
CA THR A 62 8.14 1.59 10.53
C THR A 62 8.32 3.00 9.99
N GLN A 63 9.16 3.19 8.96
CA GLN A 63 9.36 4.48 8.31
C GLN A 63 8.05 5.02 7.69
N LEU A 64 7.29 4.15 7.00
CA LEU A 64 6.00 4.53 6.44
C LEU A 64 4.97 4.89 7.52
N MET A 65 4.96 4.19 8.65
CA MET A 65 4.08 4.53 9.78
C MET A 65 4.45 5.85 10.43
N HIS A 66 5.73 6.13 10.65
CA HIS A 66 6.16 7.45 11.14
C HIS A 66 5.80 8.56 10.15
N PHE A 67 5.93 8.31 8.85
CA PHE A 67 5.48 9.24 7.83
C PHE A 67 3.98 9.51 7.93
N ALA A 68 3.16 8.46 8.10
CA ALA A 68 1.72 8.59 8.28
C ALA A 68 1.37 9.44 9.50
N LEU A 69 1.97 9.15 10.66
CA LEU A 69 1.73 9.89 11.90
C LEU A 69 2.04 11.39 11.77
N ASN A 70 3.06 11.77 11.00
CA ASN A 70 3.40 13.17 10.73
C ASN A 70 2.46 13.85 9.71
N ARG A 71 1.73 13.07 8.91
CA ARG A 71 0.80 13.55 7.87
C ARG A 71 -0.64 13.59 8.34
N MET A 72 -0.97 12.76 9.31
CA MET A 72 -2.28 12.60 9.93
C MET A 72 -2.44 13.68 11.01
N HIS A 73 -3.13 14.77 10.67
CA HIS A 73 -3.47 15.86 11.58
C HIS A 73 -4.98 16.10 11.57
#